data_AF-A0AAD1GRT5-F1
#
_entry.id   AF-A0AAD1GRT5-F1
#
_cell.length_a   1.000
_cell.length_b   1.000
_cell.length_c   1.000
_cell.angle_alpha   90.00
_cell.angle_beta   90.00
_cell.angle_gamma   90.00
#
_symmetry.space_group_name_H-M   'P 1'
#
loop_
_entity.id
_entity.type
_entity.pdbx_description
1 polymer ?
#
loop_
_entity_poly.entity_id
_entity_poly.type
_entity_poly.pdbx_seq_one_letter_code
_entity_poly.pdbx_strand_id
1 'polypeptide(L)' 'MKTTIDHLVIVATDLDTGCAFVTDALGVALQPGGVHSRMGTHNRLLHLGPGSTSK' A
#
# COMPACT_ATOMS: atom_id res chain seq x y z
N MET A 1 -11.35 -19.81 14.96
CA MET A 1 -10.62 -18.55 14.64
C MET A 1 -11.35 -17.85 13.50
N LYS A 2 -11.47 -16.53 13.55
CA LYS A 2 -12.10 -15.72 12.50
C LYS A 2 -11.00 -15.09 11.64
N THR A 3 -11.02 -15.34 10.34
CA THR A 3 -10.10 -14.71 9.39
C THR A 3 -10.68 -13.37 8.93
N THR A 4 -9.82 -12.38 8.75
CA THR A 4 -10.19 -11.04 8.28
C THR A 4 -9.22 -10.60 7.20
N ILE A 5 -9.68 -9.72 6.30
CA ILE A 5 -8.80 -9.05 5.36
C ILE A 5 -7.95 -8.06 6.17
N ASP A 6 -6.64 -8.14 6.01
CA ASP A 6 -5.67 -7.25 6.68
C ASP A 6 -5.25 -6.10 5.76
N HIS A 7 -4.84 -6.41 4.53
CA HIS A 7 -4.41 -5.42 3.55
C HIS A 7 -4.66 -5.87 2.10
N LEU A 8 -4.67 -4.91 1.18
CA LEU A 8 -4.71 -5.11 -0.27
C LEU A 8 -3.41 -4.57 -0.87
N VAL A 9 -2.71 -5.37 -1.68
CA VAL A 9 -1.50 -4.94 -2.39
C VAL A 9 -1.82 -4.72 -3.86
N ILE A 10 -1.41 -3.57 -4.38
CA ILE A 10 -1.50 -3.23 -5.80
C ILE A 10 -0.07 -3.17 -6.35
N VAL A 11 0.22 -4.00 -7.35
CA VAL A 11 1.53 -4.03 -8.01
C VAL A 11 1.47 -3.17 -9.26
N ALA A 12 2.50 -2.34 -9.45
CA ALA A 12 2.67 -1.50 -10.62
C ALA A 12 4.11 -1.64 -11.15
N THR A 13 4.32 -1.30 -12.42
CA THR A 13 5.64 -1.27 -13.05
C THR A 13 6.59 -0.26 -12.41
N ASP A 14 6.01 0.79 -11.83
CA ASP A 14 6.71 1.85 -11.12
C ASP A 14 5.83 2.35 -9.96
N LEU A 15 6.49 2.74 -8.86
CA LEU A 15 5.78 3.07 -7.63
C LEU A 15 4.93 4.34 -7.77
N ASP A 16 5.40 5.33 -8.52
CA ASP A 16 4.74 6.63 -8.62
C ASP A 16 3.45 6.55 -9.46
N THR A 17 3.44 5.80 -10.57
CA THR A 17 2.22 5.55 -11.37
C THR A 17 1.19 4.76 -10.55
N GLY A 18 1.63 3.75 -9.80
CA GLY A 18 0.75 3.02 -8.89
C GLY A 18 0.15 3.94 -7.82
N CYS A 19 0.96 4.83 -7.23
CA CYS A 19 0.48 5.80 -6.25
C CYS A 19 -0.50 6.80 -6.85
N ALA A 20 -0.23 7.31 -8.05
CA ALA A 20 -1.12 8.22 -8.75
C ALA A 20 -2.48 7.56 -9.02
N PHE A 21 -2.48 6.33 -9.53
CA PHE A 21 -3.69 5.55 -9.78
C PHE A 21 -4.55 5.37 -8.50
N VAL A 22 -3.93 4.95 -7.40
CA VAL A 22 -4.66 4.72 -6.14
C VAL A 22 -5.13 6.05 -5.52
N THR A 23 -4.33 7.11 -5.64
CA THR A 23 -4.71 8.45 -5.17
C THR A 23 -5.89 9.00 -5.94
N ASP A 24 -5.94 8.82 -7.26
CA ASP A 24 -7.09 9.21 -8.10
C ASP A 24 -8.35 8.43 -7.71
N ALA A 25 -8.23 7.11 -7.48
CA ALA A 25 -9.35 6.26 -7.11
C ALA A 25 -9.91 6.53 -5.70
N LEU A 26 -9.05 6.88 -4.74
CA LEU A 26 -9.44 7.01 -3.32
C LEU A 26 -9.47 8.46 -2.80
N GLY A 27 -8.93 9.42 -3.57
CA GLY A 27 -8.84 10.83 -3.19
C GLY A 27 -7.83 11.13 -2.07
N VAL A 28 -6.99 10.16 -1.68
CA VAL A 28 -6.01 10.30 -0.59
C VAL A 28 -4.63 9.85 -1.05
N ALA A 29 -3.63 10.70 -0.79
CA ALA A 29 -2.24 10.41 -1.14
C ALA A 29 -1.63 9.33 -0.23
N LEU A 30 -0.99 8.35 -0.86
CA LEU A 30 -0.26 7.29 -0.15
C LEU A 30 1.01 7.87 0.50
N GLN A 31 1.32 7.37 1.69
CA GLN A 31 2.49 7.76 2.46
C GLN A 31 3.69 6.86 2.15
N PRO A 32 4.93 7.33 2.34
CA PRO A 32 6.11 6.50 2.19
C PRO A 32 5.99 5.21 3.02
N GLY A 33 6.28 4.08 2.38
CA GLY A 33 6.32 2.79 3.04
C GLY A 33 7.74 2.29 3.27
N GLY A 34 7.91 0.98 3.21
CA GLY A 34 9.18 0.30 3.41
C GLY A 34 9.95 0.07 2.11
N VAL A 35 11.26 -0.15 2.26
CA VAL A 35 12.15 -0.69 1.23
C VAL A 35 12.60 -2.07 1.70
N HIS A 36 12.30 -3.10 0.92
CA HIS A 36 12.63 -4.47 1.20
C HIS A 36 13.78 -4.93 0.31
N SER A 37 15.00 -4.51 0.64
CA SER A 37 16.17 -4.70 -0.24
C SER A 37 16.44 -6.15 -0.63
N ARG A 38 16.17 -7.11 0.28
CA ARG A 38 16.34 -8.55 -0.02
C ARG A 38 15.38 -9.07 -1.09
N MET A 39 14.21 -8.45 -1.21
CA MET A 39 13.18 -8.83 -2.18
C MET A 39 13.20 -7.93 -3.42
N GLY A 40 14.02 -6.87 -3.44
CA GLY A 40 14.05 -5.88 -4.51
C GLY A 40 12.76 -5.05 -4.64
N THR A 41 11.94 -4.99 -3.57
CA THR A 41 10.66 -4.26 -3.59
C THR A 41 10.69 -3.04 -2.68
N HIS A 42 9.82 -2.09 -2.99
CA HIS A 42 9.56 -0.89 -2.19
C HIS A 42 8.08 -0.55 -2.36
N ASN A 43 7.46 0.09 -1.37
CA ASN A 43 6.02 0.38 -1.40
C ASN A 43 5.68 1.77 -0.86
N ARG A 44 4.41 2.15 -1.07
CA ARG A 44 3.73 3.21 -0.33
C ARG A 44 2.47 2.61 0.30
N LEU A 45 1.98 3.27 1.35
CA LEU A 45 0.94 2.74 2.21
C LEU A 45 -0.17 3.77 2.42
N LEU A 46 -1.38 3.26 2.62
CA LEU A 46 -2.52 4.05 3.04
C LEU A 46 -3.31 3.26 4.08
N HIS A 47 -3.50 3.85 5.27
CA HIS A 47 -4.36 3.29 6.29
C HIS A 47 -5.82 3.65 6.00
N LEU A 48 -6.67 2.64 5.84
CA LEU A 48 -8.09 2.82 5.53
C LEU A 48 -8.98 2.94 6.77
N GLY A 49 -8.41 2.85 7.96
CA GLY A 49 -9.14 3.06 9.22
C GLY A 49 -8.49 2.42 10.44
N PRO A 50 -9.12 2.54 11.61
CA PRO A 50 -8.67 1.91 12.84
C PRO A 50 -8.57 0.39 12.68
N GLY A 51 -7.43 -0.19 13.04
CA GLY A 51 -7.18 -1.63 12.96
C GLY A 51 -6.55 -2.13 11.66
N SER A 52 -6.33 -1.27 10.66
CA SER A 52 -5.47 -1.63 9.53
C SER A 52 -4.02 -1.70 10.01
N THR A 53 -3.43 -2.90 10.07
CA THR A 53 -2.01 -3.04 10.40
C THR A 53 -1.17 -3.01 9.13
N SER A 54 -0.32 -1.99 8.99
CA SER A 54 0.76 -2.02 8.01
C SER A 54 1.90 -2.89 8.55
N LYS A 55 2.36 -3.86 7.76
CA LYS A 55 3.64 -4.55 7.96
C LYS A 55 4.57 -4.30 6.78
#